data_AF-A0A7G8PIQ4-F1
#
_entry.id   AF-A0A7G8PIQ4-F1
#
_cell.length_a   1.000
_cell.length_b   1.000
_cell.length_c   1.000
_cell.angle_alpha   90.00
_cell.angle_beta   90.00
_cell.angle_gamma   90.00
#
_symmetry.space_group_name_H-M   'P 1'
#
loop_
_entity.id
_entity.type
_entity.pdbx_description
1 polymer ?
#
loop_
_entity_poly.entity_id
_entity_poly.type
_entity_poly.pdbx_seq_one_letter_code
_entity_poly.pdbx_strand_id
1 'polypeptide(L)'
;MRAATRAEAVAAAQRWAIIAALVDWHCKDEDQARASAALDGWEYAAAEISAACGLSRESAAGQMRIALALRDRLPKVGALLEHGEISAKTAAAITWRTRLVTERRLNQQTLHENAKPPPF
;
A
#
# COMPACT_ATOMS: atom_id res chain seq x y z
N MET A 1 28.37 -4.50 4.54
CA MET A 1 27.11 -5.26 4.28
C MET A 1 25.91 -4.72 5.05
N ARG A 2 25.80 -4.83 6.39
CA ARG A 2 24.60 -4.40 7.15
C ARG A 2 24.19 -2.94 6.90
N ALA A 3 25.14 -2.00 6.91
CA ALA A 3 24.85 -0.58 6.66
C ALA A 3 24.26 -0.34 5.25
N ALA A 4 24.79 -1.03 4.23
CA ALA A 4 24.26 -0.96 2.87
C ALA A 4 22.83 -1.50 2.79
N THR A 5 22.52 -2.60 3.48
CA THR A 5 21.16 -3.14 3.55
C THR A 5 20.18 -2.20 4.25
N ARG A 6 20.59 -1.51 5.34
CA ARG A 6 19.73 -0.48 5.95
C ARG A 6 19.50 0.68 4.99
N ALA A 7 20.55 1.16 4.33
CA ALA A 7 20.43 2.26 3.37
C ALA A 7 19.49 1.91 2.20
N GLU A 8 19.56 0.69 1.68
CA GLU A 8 18.63 0.18 0.66
C GLU A 8 17.18 0.18 1.16
N ALA A 9 16.95 -0.27 2.41
CA ALA A 9 15.63 -0.26 3.01
C ALA A 9 15.06 1.16 3.17
N VAL A 10 15.87 2.10 3.66
CA VAL A 10 15.46 3.51 3.78
C VAL A 10 15.14 4.11 2.39
N ALA A 11 15.97 3.86 1.39
CA ALA A 11 15.72 4.32 0.03
C ALA A 11 14.44 3.71 -0.57
N ALA A 12 14.17 2.43 -0.28
CA ALA A 12 12.94 1.78 -0.70
C ALA A 12 11.70 2.39 -0.02
N ALA A 13 11.79 2.72 1.27
CA ALA A 13 10.71 3.42 1.97
C ALA A 13 10.41 4.78 1.34
N GLN A 14 11.46 5.58 1.08
CA GLN A 14 11.31 6.89 0.42
C GLN A 14 10.65 6.76 -0.95
N ARG A 15 11.08 5.78 -1.77
CA ARG A 15 10.45 5.49 -3.06
C ARG A 15 8.97 5.14 -2.91
N TRP A 16 8.60 4.29 -1.94
CA TRP A 16 7.20 3.93 -1.73
C TRP A 16 6.35 5.07 -1.16
N ALA A 17 6.92 5.96 -0.36
CA ALA A 17 6.22 7.17 0.07
C ALA A 17 5.90 8.08 -1.13
N ILE A 18 6.86 8.28 -2.05
CA ILE A 18 6.66 9.05 -3.28
C ILE A 18 5.60 8.38 -4.17
N ILE A 19 5.70 7.06 -4.37
CA ILE A 19 4.71 6.31 -5.15
C ILE A 19 3.31 6.47 -4.55
N ALA A 20 3.15 6.36 -3.22
CA ALA A 20 1.85 6.53 -2.58
C ALA A 20 1.29 7.94 -2.79
N ALA A 21 2.13 8.97 -2.72
CA ALA A 21 1.73 10.35 -2.98
C ALA A 21 1.32 10.58 -4.46
N LEU A 22 2.03 9.98 -5.41
CA LEU A 22 1.66 10.05 -6.84
C LEU A 22 0.31 9.40 -7.11
N VAL A 23 0.07 8.21 -6.54
CA VAL A 23 -1.22 7.52 -6.69
C VAL A 23 -2.34 8.34 -6.07
N ASP A 24 -2.10 8.94 -4.90
CA ASP A 24 -3.05 9.84 -4.24
C ASP A 24 -3.41 11.03 -5.12
N TRP A 25 -2.41 11.68 -5.71
CA TRP A 25 -2.59 12.83 -6.59
C TRP A 25 -3.40 12.48 -7.84
N HIS A 26 -3.08 11.36 -8.49
CA HIS A 26 -3.80 10.93 -9.69
C HIS A 26 -5.21 10.43 -9.38
N CYS A 27 -5.45 9.79 -8.24
CA CYS A 27 -6.76 9.23 -7.89
C CYS A 27 -7.70 10.19 -7.14
N LYS A 28 -7.22 11.34 -6.64
CA LYS A 28 -8.07 12.32 -5.92
C LYS A 28 -8.83 13.28 -6.83
N ASP A 29 -8.29 13.62 -7.99
CA ASP A 29 -8.94 14.50 -8.96
C ASP A 29 -9.73 13.66 -9.98
N GLU A 30 -11.02 13.47 -9.74
CA GLU A 30 -11.98 13.09 -10.79
C GLU A 30 -12.80 14.32 -11.22
N ASP A 31 -12.10 15.37 -11.67
CA ASP A 31 -12.78 16.49 -12.33
C ASP A 31 -13.55 16.00 -13.57
N GLN A 32 -14.59 16.73 -13.98
CA GLN A 32 -15.41 16.38 -15.17
C GLN A 32 -14.57 16.16 -16.45
N ALA A 33 -13.40 16.78 -16.56
CA ALA A 33 -12.46 16.56 -17.66
C ALA A 33 -11.86 15.14 -17.70
N ARG A 34 -11.76 14.45 -16.55
CA ARG A 34 -11.29 13.06 -16.45
C ARG A 34 -12.41 12.03 -16.59
N ALA A 35 -13.68 12.43 -16.47
CA ALA A 35 -14.82 11.53 -16.67
C ALA A 35 -14.90 10.97 -18.11
N SER A 36 -14.30 11.65 -19.09
CA SER A 36 -14.17 11.18 -20.48
C SER A 36 -12.77 10.67 -20.84
N ALA A 37 -11.85 10.55 -19.87
CA ALA A 37 -10.51 10.05 -20.14
C ALA A 37 -10.54 8.55 -20.49
N ALA A 38 -9.68 8.15 -21.43
CA ALA A 38 -9.58 6.75 -21.84
C ALA A 38 -8.96 5.84 -20.75
N LEU A 39 -8.25 6.44 -19.79
CA LEU A 39 -7.58 5.78 -18.67
C LEU A 39 -8.00 6.45 -17.36
N ASP A 40 -8.17 5.66 -16.31
CA ASP A 40 -8.41 6.17 -14.96
C ASP A 40 -7.11 6.68 -14.31
N GLY A 41 -7.23 7.37 -13.17
CA GLY A 41 -6.07 7.88 -12.44
C GLY A 41 -5.09 6.80 -12.00
N TRP A 42 -5.56 5.56 -11.77
CA TRP A 42 -4.68 4.44 -11.42
C TRP A 42 -3.74 4.09 -12.57
N GLU A 43 -4.26 4.03 -13.79
CA GLU A 43 -3.48 3.74 -14.99
C GLU A 43 -2.51 4.88 -15.35
N TYR A 44 -2.91 6.14 -15.15
CA TYR A 44 -1.98 7.28 -15.29
C TYR A 44 -0.81 7.19 -14.31
N ALA A 45 -1.08 6.94 -13.03
CA ALA A 45 -0.03 6.76 -12.04
C ALA A 45 0.87 5.55 -12.37
N ALA A 46 0.29 4.43 -12.82
CA ALA A 46 1.05 3.25 -13.22
C ALA A 46 2.00 3.54 -14.40
N ALA A 47 1.55 4.32 -15.39
CA ALA A 47 2.38 4.74 -16.52
C ALA A 47 3.54 5.66 -16.09
N GLU A 48 3.27 6.64 -15.23
CA GLU A 48 4.30 7.55 -14.71
C GLU A 48 5.36 6.79 -13.89
N ILE A 49 4.93 5.89 -13.00
CA ILE A 49 5.83 5.07 -12.18
C ILE A 49 6.62 4.09 -13.04
N SER A 50 5.98 3.49 -14.05
CA SER A 50 6.63 2.59 -15.02
C SER A 50 7.76 3.30 -15.75
N ALA A 51 7.52 4.51 -16.26
CA ALA A 51 8.52 5.34 -16.93
C ALA A 51 9.65 5.77 -15.98
N ALA A 52 9.32 6.22 -14.77
CA ALA A 52 10.31 6.71 -13.80
C ALA A 52 11.21 5.60 -13.23
N CYS A 53 10.67 4.37 -13.07
CA CYS A 53 11.38 3.26 -12.43
C CYS A 53 11.89 2.20 -13.41
N GLY A 54 11.62 2.32 -14.72
CA GLY A 54 11.96 1.29 -15.71
C GLY A 54 11.25 -0.04 -15.48
N LEU A 55 9.97 0.01 -15.10
CA LEU A 55 9.17 -1.17 -14.73
C LEU A 55 8.14 -1.51 -15.80
N SER A 56 7.68 -2.77 -15.86
CA SER A 56 6.44 -3.09 -16.57
C SER A 56 5.24 -2.46 -15.89
N ARG A 57 4.14 -2.28 -16.61
CA ARG A 57 2.87 -1.77 -16.08
C ARG A 57 2.40 -2.56 -14.87
N GLU A 58 2.40 -3.89 -14.95
CA GLU A 58 1.96 -4.78 -13.86
C GLU A 58 2.87 -4.66 -12.65
N SER A 59 4.18 -4.52 -12.87
CA SER A 59 5.17 -4.33 -11.82
C SER A 59 4.98 -3.00 -11.11
N ALA A 60 4.72 -1.92 -11.85
CA ALA A 60 4.38 -0.60 -11.30
C ALA A 60 3.09 -0.68 -10.46
N ALA A 61 2.03 -1.29 -10.99
CA ALA A 61 0.79 -1.51 -10.24
C ALA A 61 1.00 -2.37 -8.98
N GLY A 62 1.97 -3.29 -8.98
CA GLY A 62 2.41 -4.02 -7.79
C GLY A 62 3.07 -3.13 -6.74
N GLN A 63 3.99 -2.25 -7.17
CA GLN A 63 4.64 -1.27 -6.29
C GLN A 63 3.62 -0.30 -5.69
N MET A 64 2.66 0.20 -6.47
CA MET A 64 1.58 1.08 -6.00
C MET A 64 0.76 0.44 -4.89
N ARG A 65 0.39 -0.84 -5.03
CA ARG A 65 -0.36 -1.57 -3.98
C ARG A 65 0.45 -1.73 -2.69
N ILE A 66 1.76 -1.98 -2.80
CA ILE A 66 2.63 -2.05 -1.61
C ILE A 66 2.70 -0.69 -0.94
N ALA A 67 2.95 0.37 -1.71
CA ALA A 67 3.04 1.74 -1.22
C ALA A 67 1.78 2.18 -0.47
N LEU A 68 0.60 2.00 -1.07
CA LEU A 68 -0.67 2.29 -0.42
C LEU A 68 -0.90 1.42 0.82
N ALA A 69 -0.57 0.12 0.77
CA ALA A 69 -0.73 -0.76 1.92
C ALA A 69 0.14 -0.34 3.12
N LEU A 70 1.37 0.12 2.87
CA LEU A 70 2.25 0.62 3.92
C LEU A 70 1.76 1.95 4.49
N ARG A 71 1.25 2.85 3.64
CA ARG A 71 0.69 4.13 4.07
C ARG A 71 -0.59 3.97 4.89
N ASP A 72 -1.55 3.22 4.36
CA ASP A 72 -2.94 3.26 4.84
C ASP A 72 -3.25 2.17 5.87
N ARG A 73 -2.68 0.98 5.69
CA ARG A 73 -3.07 -0.21 6.47
C ARG A 73 -1.98 -0.70 7.40
N LEU A 74 -0.71 -0.54 7.03
CA LEU A 74 0.43 -1.09 7.75
C LEU A 74 1.47 0.00 8.07
N PRO A 75 1.08 1.14 8.68
CA PRO A 75 2.01 2.26 8.93
C PRO A 75 3.17 1.85 9.85
N LYS A 76 2.94 0.93 10.79
CA LYS A 76 3.99 0.38 11.65
C LYS A 76 5.05 -0.40 10.87
N VAL A 77 4.66 -1.10 9.80
CA VAL A 77 5.60 -1.81 8.92
C VAL A 77 6.36 -0.81 8.05
N GLY A 78 5.68 0.25 7.59
CA GLY A 78 6.31 1.38 6.90
C GLY A 78 7.42 2.01 7.74
N ALA A 79 7.14 2.32 9.02
CA ALA A 79 8.12 2.91 9.93
C ALA A 79 9.37 2.02 10.14
N LEU A 80 9.18 0.69 10.27
CA LEU A 80 10.32 -0.24 10.37
C LEU A 80 11.19 -0.23 9.12
N LEU A 81 10.59 -0.07 7.94
CA LEU A 81 11.32 0.05 6.68
C LEU A 81 12.06 1.39 6.57
N GLU A 82 11.41 2.49 6.97
CA GLU A 82 12.00 3.84 7.02
C GLU A 82 13.21 3.92 7.96
N HIS A 83 13.19 3.16 9.06
CA HIS A 83 14.34 3.03 9.95
C HIS A 83 15.36 1.97 9.47
N GLY A 84 15.10 1.29 8.36
CA GLY A 84 15.94 0.23 7.82
C GLY A 84 16.07 -1.00 8.74
N GLU A 85 15.08 -1.24 9.59
CA GLU A 85 15.04 -2.42 10.49
C GLU A 85 14.60 -3.69 9.75
N ILE A 86 13.82 -3.53 8.68
CA ILE A 86 13.41 -4.62 7.79
C ILE A 86 13.79 -4.33 6.34
N SER A 87 13.96 -5.37 5.53
CA SER A 87 14.22 -5.21 4.10
C SER A 87 12.94 -4.87 3.32
N ALA A 88 13.08 -4.26 2.15
CA ALA A 88 11.97 -4.03 1.22
C ALA A 88 11.26 -5.34 0.85
N LYS A 89 12.01 -6.43 0.65
CA LYS A 89 11.45 -7.76 0.38
C LYS A 89 10.57 -8.26 1.52
N THR A 90 11.00 -8.07 2.77
CA THR A 90 10.23 -8.45 3.96
C THR A 90 8.95 -7.62 4.06
N ALA A 91 9.05 -6.29 3.90
CA ALA A 91 7.89 -5.40 3.93
C ALA A 91 6.86 -5.79 2.87
N ALA A 92 7.29 -6.00 1.61
CA ALA A 92 6.43 -6.46 0.52
C ALA A 92 5.77 -7.82 0.81
N ALA A 93 6.50 -8.77 1.40
CA ALA A 93 5.92 -10.05 1.79
C ALA A 93 4.81 -9.88 2.85
N ILE A 94 5.01 -9.00 3.83
CA ILE A 94 4.00 -8.69 4.85
C ILE A 94 2.76 -8.08 4.20
N THR A 95 2.91 -7.11 3.30
CA THR A 95 1.75 -6.47 2.64
C THR A 95 0.91 -7.50 1.88
N TRP A 96 1.53 -8.38 1.08
CA TRP A 96 0.82 -9.40 0.31
C TRP A 96 0.16 -10.46 1.18
N ARG A 97 0.89 -11.01 2.16
CA ARG A 97 0.37 -12.08 3.05
C ARG A 97 -0.80 -11.61 3.90
N THR A 98 -0.81 -10.33 4.27
CA THR A 98 -1.87 -9.76 5.09
C THR A 98 -3.02 -9.19 4.28
N ARG A 99 -2.94 -9.09 2.94
CA ARG A 99 -3.90 -8.35 2.09
C ARG A 99 -5.38 -8.70 2.30
N LEU A 100 -5.69 -9.95 2.65
CA LEU A 100 -7.06 -10.41 2.88
C LEU A 100 -7.54 -10.23 4.34
N VAL A 101 -6.63 -9.86 5.24
CA VAL A 101 -6.99 -9.52 6.62
C VAL A 101 -7.69 -8.17 6.60
N THR A 102 -9.00 -8.24 6.75
CA THR A 102 -9.91 -7.09 6.90
C THR A 102 -10.61 -7.24 8.25
N GLU A 103 -11.01 -6.12 8.86
CA GLU A 103 -11.64 -6.10 10.19
C GLU A 103 -12.94 -6.91 10.30
N ARG A 104 -13.46 -7.43 9.18
CA ARG A 104 -14.68 -8.24 9.11
C ARG A 104 -14.70 -9.45 10.07
N ARG A 105 -13.53 -9.96 10.50
CA ARG A 105 -13.45 -11.07 11.46
C ARG A 105 -13.79 -10.66 12.91
N LEU A 106 -13.55 -9.41 13.33
CA LEU A 106 -13.92 -8.95 14.68
C LEU A 106 -15.44 -8.77 14.83
N ASN A 107 -16.10 -8.34 13.76
CA ASN A 107 -17.53 -8.04 13.76
C ASN A 107 -18.39 -9.31 13.80
N GLN A 108 -17.92 -10.43 13.24
CA GLN A 108 -18.62 -11.72 13.33
C GLN A 108 -18.44 -12.39 14.70
N GLN A 109 -17.35 -12.10 15.41
CA GLN A 109 -17.13 -12.59 16.77
C GLN A 109 -18.03 -11.86 17.78
N THR A 110 -18.05 -10.52 17.69
CA THR A 110 -18.89 -9.68 18.55
C THR A 110 -20.39 -9.82 18.27
N LEU A 111 -20.82 -10.14 17.04
CA LEU A 111 -22.23 -10.39 16.74
C LEU A 111 -22.75 -11.70 17.35
N HIS A 112 -21.95 -12.77 17.44
CA HIS A 112 -22.40 -14.02 18.07
C HIS A 112 -22.29 -13.96 19.61
N GLU A 113 -21.33 -13.21 20.15
CA GLU A 113 -21.14 -13.06 21.59
C GLU A 113 -22.22 -12.16 22.22
N ASN A 114 -22.66 -11.11 21.52
CA ASN A 114 -23.76 -10.24 21.95
C ASN A 114 -25.17 -10.78 21.60
N ALA A 115 -25.27 -11.93 20.90
CA ALA A 115 -26.54 -12.59 20.60
C ALA A 115 -27.03 -13.50 21.74
N LYS A 116 -26.23 -13.70 22.80
CA LYS A 116 -26.73 -14.35 24.01
C LYS A 116 -27.54 -13.31 24.79
N PRO A 117 -28.86 -13.50 24.99
CA PRO A 117 -29.66 -12.57 25.78
C PRO A 117 -29.06 -12.49 27.20
N PRO A 118 -29.07 -11.29 27.82
CA PRO A 118 -28.69 -11.16 29.22
C PRO A 118 -29.56 -12.11 30.06
N PRO A 119 -29.02 -12.70 31.14
CA PRO A 119 -29.77 -13.66 31.94
C PRO A 119 -30.86 -12.94 32.74
N PHE A 120 -32.03 -12.71 32.13
CA PHE A 120 -33.34 -12.56 32.77
C PHE A 120 -34.42 -12.97 31.76
#